data_AF-A0A2R6L0P9-F1
#
_entry.id   AF-A0A2R6L0P9-F1
#
_cell.length_a   1.000
_cell.length_b   1.000
_cell.length_c   1.000
_cell.angle_alpha   90.00
_cell.angle_beta   90.00
_cell.angle_gamma   90.00
#
_symmetry.space_group_name_H-M   'P 1'
#
loop_
_entity.id
_entity.type
_entity.pdbx_description
1 polymer ?
#
loop_
_entity_poly.entity_id
_entity_poly.type
_entity_poly.pdbx_seq_one_letter_code
_entity_poly.pdbx_strand_id
1 'polypeptide(L)'
;AAGSSGTSTARPDTDYCRLFSDSADPGAGDDRAGIVSISARSSLEGGEGDGLYRATKAGVRILTETIAEENLGEVRANAVMPSVIDTPMNREMMPDADFEEWVDPADIAEVIVFLCSEAASVTSGAAVPVYGEA
;
A
#
# COMPACT_ATOMS: atom_id res chain seq x y z
N ALA A 1 -31.84 -30.69 20.87
CA ALA A 1 -31.56 -29.29 20.52
C ALA A 1 -30.16 -29.24 19.94
N ALA A 2 -30.05 -28.92 18.66
CA ALA A 2 -28.79 -28.81 17.95
C ALA A 2 -28.07 -27.53 18.37
N GLY A 3 -26.79 -27.63 18.74
CA GLY A 3 -25.88 -26.50 18.89
C GLY A 3 -24.81 -26.65 17.82
N SER A 4 -24.95 -25.89 16.74
CA SER A 4 -24.05 -25.90 15.58
C SER A 4 -22.67 -25.41 15.96
N SER A 5 -21.68 -26.29 15.86
CA SER A 5 -20.27 -25.92 15.72
C SER A 5 -20.12 -25.09 14.44
N GLY A 6 -19.88 -23.79 14.59
CA GLY A 6 -19.57 -22.90 13.48
C GLY A 6 -18.21 -23.27 12.91
N THR A 7 -18.20 -24.11 11.88
CA THR A 7 -17.04 -24.33 11.03
C THR A 7 -16.76 -23.00 10.33
N SER A 8 -15.65 -22.35 10.67
CA SER A 8 -15.13 -21.23 9.88
C SER A 8 -14.83 -21.75 8.48
N THR A 9 -15.75 -21.53 7.56
CA THR A 9 -15.50 -21.73 6.14
C THR A 9 -14.63 -20.56 5.67
N ALA A 10 -13.32 -20.72 5.79
CA ALA A 10 -12.36 -19.89 5.06
C ALA A 10 -12.80 -19.88 3.59
N ARG A 11 -13.08 -18.69 3.06
CA ARG A 11 -13.40 -18.53 1.65
C ARG A 11 -12.10 -18.81 0.85
N PRO A 12 -12.15 -19.65 -0.20
CA PRO A 12 -10.96 -20.07 -0.95
C PRO A 12 -10.27 -18.92 -1.72
N ASP A 13 -10.86 -17.73 -1.74
CA ASP A 13 -10.39 -16.51 -2.38
C ASP A 13 -9.42 -15.68 -1.51
N THR A 14 -9.44 -15.81 -0.18
CA THR A 14 -8.61 -14.98 0.73
C THR A 14 -7.16 -15.48 0.86
N ASP A 15 -6.86 -16.71 0.41
CA ASP A 15 -5.53 -17.31 0.51
C ASP A 15 -4.45 -16.61 -0.35
N TYR A 16 -4.85 -15.79 -1.33
CA TYR A 16 -3.90 -15.06 -2.21
C TYR A 16 -3.28 -13.81 -1.58
N CYS A 17 -3.82 -13.30 -0.47
CA CYS A 17 -3.49 -11.98 0.08
C CYS A 17 -2.62 -12.00 1.36
N ARG A 18 -1.81 -13.05 1.58
CA ARG A 18 -0.79 -13.05 2.65
C ARG A 18 0.57 -12.55 2.16
N LEU A 19 0.66 -11.29 1.77
CA LEU A 19 1.93 -10.63 1.50
C LEU A 19 2.28 -9.75 2.70
N PHE A 20 3.12 -10.28 3.59
CA PHE A 20 3.61 -9.68 4.84
C PHE A 20 2.61 -9.68 6.02
N SER A 21 2.52 -10.83 6.68
CA SER A 21 2.29 -10.87 8.13
C SER A 21 3.43 -11.70 8.71
N ASP A 22 4.46 -11.03 9.21
CA ASP A 22 5.42 -11.65 10.13
C ASP A 22 5.25 -10.98 11.48
N SER A 23 4.42 -11.58 12.33
CA SER A 23 4.86 -12.00 13.66
C SER A 23 3.71 -12.71 14.35
N ALA A 24 3.87 -14.01 14.49
CA ALA A 24 3.14 -14.82 15.44
C ALA A 24 3.53 -14.39 16.86
N ASP A 25 2.75 -13.53 17.49
CA ASP A 25 2.62 -13.49 18.96
C ASP A 25 1.18 -13.90 19.33
N PRO A 26 0.96 -15.13 19.82
CA PRO A 26 -0.36 -15.59 20.21
C PRO A 26 -0.74 -14.95 21.55
N GLY A 27 -1.15 -13.68 21.54
CA GLY A 27 -1.55 -13.01 22.77
C GLY A 27 -2.01 -11.55 22.67
N ALA A 28 -1.47 -10.75 21.75
CA ALA A 28 -1.88 -9.36 21.56
C ALA A 28 -1.36 -8.80 20.23
N GLY A 29 -2.17 -8.80 19.18
CA GLY A 29 -1.81 -8.21 17.90
C GLY A 29 -2.97 -8.22 16.92
N ASP A 30 -2.96 -7.30 15.98
CA ASP A 30 -3.89 -7.22 14.87
C ASP A 30 -3.67 -8.41 13.91
N ASP A 31 -4.46 -9.48 14.09
CA ASP A 31 -4.36 -10.72 13.29
C ASP A 31 -4.66 -10.55 11.78
N ARG A 32 -4.95 -9.32 11.32
CA ARG A 32 -5.24 -9.02 9.92
C ARG A 32 -3.99 -9.05 9.05
N ALA A 33 -4.12 -9.57 7.83
CA ALA A 33 -3.06 -9.46 6.83
C ALA A 33 -2.90 -7.98 6.39
N GLY A 34 -1.66 -7.53 6.17
CA GLY A 34 -1.37 -6.21 5.63
C GLY A 34 -1.05 -6.27 4.14
N ILE A 35 -1.52 -5.30 3.36
CA ILE A 35 -1.15 -5.11 1.95
C ILE A 35 -0.70 -3.66 1.78
N VAL A 36 0.45 -3.47 1.14
CA VAL A 36 0.91 -2.15 0.73
C VAL A 36 1.16 -2.14 -0.77
N SER A 37 0.41 -1.30 -1.49
CA SER A 37 0.54 -1.10 -2.93
C SER A 37 1.38 0.15 -3.22
N ILE A 38 2.16 0.13 -4.29
CA ILE A 38 2.93 1.30 -4.76
C ILE A 38 2.15 2.00 -5.88
N SER A 39 1.52 3.12 -5.56
CA SER A 39 0.90 4.00 -6.56
C SER A 39 1.87 5.12 -6.96
N ALA A 40 1.42 6.37 -7.08
CA ALA A 40 2.21 7.55 -7.44
C ALA A 40 1.46 8.83 -7.09
N ARG A 41 2.16 9.92 -6.74
CA ARG A 41 1.57 11.25 -6.52
C ARG A 41 0.66 11.69 -7.67
N SER A 42 1.11 11.46 -8.90
CA SER A 42 0.40 11.85 -10.11
C SER A 42 -0.97 11.15 -10.28
N SER A 43 -1.27 10.14 -9.45
CA SER A 43 -2.58 9.50 -9.42
C SER A 43 -3.66 10.32 -8.70
N LEU A 44 -3.29 11.40 -8.00
CA LEU A 44 -4.24 12.24 -7.26
C LEU A 44 -4.87 13.32 -8.13
N GLU A 45 -4.28 13.62 -9.28
CA GLU A 45 -4.68 14.74 -10.13
C GLU A 45 -4.40 14.47 -11.63
N GLY A 46 -5.06 15.23 -12.49
CA GLY A 46 -4.78 15.24 -13.93
C GLY A 46 -3.46 15.97 -14.26
N GLY A 47 -3.04 15.87 -15.52
CA GLY A 47 -1.86 16.58 -16.02
C GLY A 47 -1.52 16.19 -17.45
N GLU A 48 -0.60 16.92 -18.06
CA GLU A 48 -0.10 16.64 -19.41
C GLU A 48 0.97 15.54 -19.40
N GLY A 49 1.21 14.89 -20.54
CA GLY A 49 2.32 13.94 -20.76
C GLY A 49 2.08 12.49 -20.32
N ASP A 50 1.46 12.27 -19.14
CA ASP A 50 1.49 10.95 -18.48
C ASP A 50 0.10 10.31 -18.25
N GLY A 51 -0.88 10.62 -19.10
CA GLY A 51 -2.29 10.24 -18.89
C GLY A 51 -2.53 8.76 -18.61
N LEU A 52 -1.88 7.85 -19.36
CA LEU A 52 -2.01 6.40 -19.14
C LEU A 52 -1.40 5.96 -17.81
N TYR A 53 -0.19 6.46 -17.49
CA TYR A 53 0.46 6.18 -16.22
C TYR A 53 -0.39 6.65 -15.03
N ARG A 54 -0.89 7.89 -15.09
CA ARG A 54 -1.78 8.48 -14.09
C ARG A 54 -3.05 7.65 -13.90
N ALA A 55 -3.71 7.28 -15.00
CA ALA A 55 -4.91 6.45 -14.96
C ALA A 55 -4.64 5.08 -14.32
N THR A 56 -3.56 4.40 -14.72
CA THR A 56 -3.19 3.10 -14.14
C THR A 56 -2.88 3.21 -12.66
N LYS A 57 -2.10 4.22 -12.24
CA LYS A 57 -1.76 4.43 -10.83
C LYS A 57 -2.98 4.84 -10.00
N ALA A 58 -3.92 5.57 -10.58
CA ALA A 58 -5.20 5.88 -9.93
C ALA A 58 -6.03 4.61 -9.75
N GLY A 59 -6.00 3.70 -10.73
CA GLY A 59 -6.57 2.37 -10.63
C GLY A 59 -5.97 1.55 -9.48
N VAL A 60 -4.64 1.56 -9.31
CA VAL A 60 -3.99 0.89 -8.16
C VAL A 60 -4.47 1.47 -6.82
N ARG A 61 -4.59 2.80 -6.72
CA ARG A 61 -5.08 3.47 -5.52
C ARG A 61 -6.51 3.02 -5.18
N ILE A 62 -7.42 3.11 -6.15
CA ILE A 62 -8.82 2.72 -5.96
C ILE A 62 -8.96 1.22 -5.69
N LEU A 63 -8.20 0.37 -6.39
CA LEU A 63 -8.21 -1.08 -6.13
C LEU A 63 -7.78 -1.39 -4.70
N THR A 64 -6.77 -0.69 -4.19
CA THR A 64 -6.30 -0.88 -2.81
C THR A 64 -7.38 -0.48 -1.79
N GLU A 65 -8.07 0.64 -2.03
CA GLU A 65 -9.22 1.08 -1.23
C GLU A 65 -10.37 0.06 -1.28
N THR A 66 -10.69 -0.47 -2.48
CA THR A 66 -11.70 -1.53 -2.64
C THR A 66 -11.32 -2.80 -1.87
N ILE A 67 -10.06 -3.24 -1.93
CA ILE A 67 -9.61 -4.42 -1.16
C ILE A 67 -9.80 -4.20 0.34
N ALA A 68 -9.48 -3.00 0.85
CA ALA A 68 -9.68 -2.66 2.26
C ALA A 68 -11.16 -2.74 2.67
N GLU A 69 -12.07 -2.18 1.86
CA GLU A 69 -13.51 -2.14 2.12
C GLU A 69 -14.18 -3.52 2.00
N GLU A 70 -13.72 -4.36 1.06
CA GLU A 70 -14.28 -5.70 0.84
C GLU A 70 -13.84 -6.72 1.90
N ASN A 71 -12.77 -6.44 2.65
CA ASN A 71 -12.11 -7.39 3.57
C ASN A 71 -12.01 -6.86 5.01
N LEU A 72 -12.99 -6.08 5.46
CA LEU A 72 -13.04 -5.53 6.81
C LEU A 72 -12.89 -6.63 7.88
N GLY A 73 -11.96 -6.43 8.81
CA GLY A 73 -11.70 -7.38 9.89
C GLY A 73 -10.75 -8.53 9.51
N GLU A 74 -10.38 -8.66 8.23
CA GLU A 74 -9.49 -9.73 7.74
C GLU A 74 -8.20 -9.17 7.10
N VAL A 75 -8.31 -8.07 6.34
CA VAL A 75 -7.18 -7.46 5.63
C VAL A 75 -7.15 -5.95 5.86
N ARG A 76 -5.94 -5.40 6.00
CA ARG A 76 -5.66 -3.97 5.87
C ARG A 76 -4.94 -3.74 4.55
N ALA A 77 -5.39 -2.78 3.76
CA ALA A 77 -4.75 -2.45 2.49
C ALA A 77 -4.52 -0.95 2.37
N ASN A 78 -3.29 -0.53 2.12
CA ASN A 78 -2.92 0.89 1.98
C ASN A 78 -2.05 1.10 0.74
N ALA A 79 -2.12 2.27 0.13
CA ALA A 79 -1.30 2.63 -1.03
C ALA A 79 -0.33 3.73 -0.64
N VAL A 80 0.97 3.52 -0.88
CA VAL A 80 1.95 4.62 -0.79
C VAL A 80 2.00 5.37 -2.12
N MET A 81 2.15 6.68 -2.01
CA MET A 81 2.13 7.60 -3.12
C MET A 81 3.51 8.28 -3.18
N PRO A 82 4.49 7.73 -3.90
CA PRO A 82 5.76 8.42 -4.09
C PRO A 82 5.68 9.51 -5.16
N SER A 83 6.55 10.52 -5.07
CA SER A 83 6.87 11.41 -6.21
C SER A 83 8.01 10.77 -7.04
N VAL A 84 8.90 11.55 -7.65
CA VAL A 84 10.04 10.97 -8.39
C VAL A 84 11.01 10.33 -7.39
N ILE A 85 11.32 9.06 -7.62
CA ILE A 85 12.17 8.26 -6.72
C ILE A 85 13.62 8.38 -7.19
N ASP A 86 14.52 8.57 -6.25
CA ASP A 86 15.95 8.65 -6.51
C ASP A 86 16.55 7.27 -6.86
N THR A 87 16.60 6.99 -8.16
CA THR A 87 17.17 5.76 -8.70
C THR A 87 18.14 6.07 -9.84
N PRO A 88 19.15 5.21 -10.10
CA PRO A 88 20.08 5.42 -11.21
C PRO A 88 19.37 5.60 -12.55
N MET A 89 18.32 4.80 -12.81
CA MET A 89 17.52 4.88 -14.03
C MET A 89 16.79 6.22 -14.17
N ASN A 90 16.20 6.75 -13.10
CA ASN A 90 15.53 8.06 -13.16
C ASN A 90 16.54 9.19 -13.38
N ARG A 91 17.71 9.14 -12.74
CA ARG A 91 18.79 10.13 -12.95
C ARG A 91 19.28 10.11 -14.41
N GLU A 92 19.40 8.94 -15.02
CA GLU A 92 19.76 8.80 -16.43
C GLU A 92 18.69 9.37 -17.37
N MET A 93 17.41 9.19 -17.03
CA MET A 93 16.28 9.69 -17.83
C MET A 93 16.03 11.19 -17.66
N MET A 94 16.38 11.76 -16.51
CA MET A 94 16.14 13.17 -16.15
C MET A 94 17.43 13.84 -15.63
N PRO A 95 18.50 13.92 -16.44
CA PRO A 95 19.82 14.33 -15.96
C PRO A 95 19.90 15.79 -15.48
N ASP A 96 18.97 16.64 -15.93
CA ASP A 96 18.93 18.07 -15.60
C ASP A 96 17.96 18.40 -14.45
N ALA A 97 17.35 17.39 -13.82
CA ALA A 97 16.42 17.60 -12.70
C ALA A 97 17.16 17.91 -11.39
N ASP A 98 16.46 18.55 -10.46
CA ASP A 98 16.95 18.71 -9.09
C ASP A 98 16.72 17.42 -8.30
N PHE A 99 17.79 16.66 -8.07
CA PHE A 99 17.73 15.39 -7.35
C PHE A 99 17.52 15.57 -5.84
N GLU A 100 17.73 16.76 -5.28
CA GLU A 100 17.51 17.03 -3.85
C GLU A 100 16.01 16.99 -3.50
N GLU A 101 15.14 17.26 -4.47
CA GLU A 101 13.67 17.17 -4.30
C GLU A 101 13.13 15.73 -4.41
N TRP A 102 13.96 14.76 -4.81
CA TRP A 102 13.54 13.39 -5.08
C TRP A 102 13.46 12.55 -3.81
N VAL A 103 12.56 11.56 -3.83
CA VAL A 103 12.31 10.68 -2.68
C VAL A 103 13.39 9.62 -2.60
N ASP A 104 14.05 9.49 -1.44
CA ASP A 104 14.94 8.37 -1.17
C ASP A 104 14.12 7.06 -1.12
N PRO A 105 14.51 6.01 -1.87
CA PRO A 105 13.91 4.68 -1.73
C PRO A 105 13.82 4.17 -0.28
N ALA A 106 14.77 4.54 0.58
CA ALA A 106 14.79 4.17 1.99
C ALA A 106 13.58 4.75 2.74
N ASP A 107 13.21 6.01 2.50
CA ASP A 107 12.05 6.65 3.14
C ASP A 107 10.75 5.94 2.75
N ILE A 108 10.63 5.54 1.49
CA ILE A 108 9.49 4.74 1.01
C ILE A 108 9.43 3.40 1.74
N ALA A 109 10.58 2.74 1.91
CA ALA A 109 10.67 1.47 2.61
C ALA A 109 10.27 1.60 4.09
N GLU A 110 10.69 2.67 4.78
CA GLU A 110 10.30 2.92 6.18
C GLU A 110 8.78 3.08 6.33
N VAL A 111 8.13 3.82 5.43
CA VAL A 111 6.67 3.96 5.43
C VAL A 111 5.99 2.62 5.17
N ILE A 112 6.49 1.81 4.24
CA ILE A 112 5.95 0.47 3.97
C ILE A 112 6.07 -0.42 5.22
N VAL A 113 7.23 -0.42 5.89
CA VAL A 113 7.45 -1.17 7.13
C VAL A 113 6.47 -0.72 8.22
N PHE A 114 6.27 0.58 8.39
CA PHE A 114 5.28 1.11 9.33
C PHE A 114 3.87 0.61 9.02
N LEU A 115 3.42 0.69 7.75
CA LEU A 115 2.08 0.25 7.34
C LEU A 115 1.86 -1.26 7.50
N CYS A 116 2.92 -2.06 7.38
CA CYS A 116 2.91 -3.49 7.66
C CYS A 116 2.95 -3.83 9.15
N SER A 117 3.31 -2.88 10.02
CA SER A 117 3.43 -3.12 11.47
C SER A 117 2.11 -2.99 12.24
N GLU A 118 2.10 -3.52 13.46
CA GLU A 118 1.02 -3.35 14.45
C GLU A 118 0.69 -1.89 14.77
N ALA A 119 1.68 -0.98 14.63
CA ALA A 119 1.50 0.45 14.89
C ALA A 119 0.52 1.10 13.89
N ALA A 120 0.30 0.48 12.73
CA ALA A 120 -0.67 0.91 11.72
C ALA A 120 -1.96 0.07 11.72
N SER A 121 -2.26 -0.65 12.81
CA SER A 121 -3.45 -1.51 12.93
C SER A 121 -4.77 -0.79 12.67
N VAL A 122 -4.86 0.51 12.91
CA VAL A 122 -6.08 1.30 12.64
C VAL A 122 -6.15 1.85 11.21
N THR A 123 -5.12 1.65 10.40
CA THR A 123 -4.97 2.26 9.08
C THR A 123 -5.28 1.24 7.98
N SER A 124 -6.35 1.47 7.23
CA SER A 124 -6.74 0.71 6.04
C SER A 124 -7.45 1.63 5.06
N GLY A 125 -7.36 1.35 3.76
CA GLY A 125 -7.90 2.15 2.67
C GLY A 125 -7.14 3.46 2.40
N ALA A 126 -5.99 3.68 3.05
CA ALA A 126 -5.31 4.96 2.98
C ALA A 126 -4.49 5.13 1.69
N ALA A 127 -4.50 6.35 1.16
CA ALA A 127 -3.51 6.82 0.19
C ALA A 127 -2.49 7.69 0.94
N VAL A 128 -1.30 7.12 1.21
CA VAL A 128 -0.27 7.69 2.07
C VAL A 128 0.75 8.47 1.24
N PRO A 129 0.85 9.80 1.39
CA PRO A 129 1.86 10.61 0.71
C PRO A 129 3.28 10.24 1.11
N VAL A 130 4.18 10.10 0.13
CA VAL A 130 5.63 9.92 0.32
C VAL A 130 6.36 10.75 -0.75
N TYR A 131 6.15 12.07 -0.77
CA TYR A 131 6.58 12.93 -1.89
C TYR A 131 7.94 13.61 -1.71
N GLY A 132 8.58 13.49 -0.55
CA GLY A 132 9.73 14.34 -0.21
C GLY A 132 9.31 15.81 -0.07
N GLU A 133 10.16 16.73 -0.50
CA GLU A 133 9.88 18.18 -0.55
C GLU A 133 9.28 18.67 -1.88
N ALA A 134 9.09 17.76 -2.85
CA ALA A 134 8.49 18.05 -4.16
C ALA A 134 6.99 18.36 -4.10
#